data_AF-A0A8T5VMJ9-F1
#
_entry.id   AF-A0A8T5VMJ9-F1
#
_cell.length_a   1.000
_cell.length_b   1.000
_cell.length_c   1.000
_cell.angle_alpha   90.00
_cell.angle_beta   90.00
_cell.angle_gamma   90.00
#
_symmetry.space_group_name_H-M   'P 1'
#
loop_
_entity.id
_entity.type
_entity.pdbx_description
1 polymer ?
#
loop_
_entity_poly.entity_id
_entity_poly.type
_entity_poly.pdbx_seq_one_letter_code
_entity_poly.pdbx_strand_id
1 'polypeptide(L)'
;MDLFSFTECANRTHSLRALFDLLVSCASQEGFTEVSYGSLNFVEPLRLADYPPPTVAVKWPIDWCDRYFKRKYHTIDPVVRRTPLLSRPYLWDQLGQQYQLQPDERRVLDEAREAGLKHGMSVPLFGPLGRVSVASFASPSENIDPQHCISHLNALAWQFHTAYGEIARRADADCDKKVALSQRETSCIRWVAEGKSSWEIGMILQISENTVNFHIKNVMRKLGATSRIQAAIMAVRLNVL
;
A
#
# COMPACT_ATOMS: atom_id res chain seq x y z
N MET A 1 26.37 2.02 -2.93
CA MET A 1 25.91 0.77 -3.58
C MET A 1 25.16 1.19 -4.82
N ASP A 2 25.55 0.69 -5.99
CA ASP A 2 24.84 1.01 -7.23
C ASP A 2 23.48 0.27 -7.31
N LEU A 3 22.64 0.70 -8.24
CA LEU A 3 21.29 0.15 -8.42
C LEU A 3 21.30 -1.35 -8.78
N PHE A 4 22.32 -1.82 -9.50
CA PHE A 4 22.46 -3.24 -9.87
C PHE A 4 22.71 -4.10 -8.64
N SER A 5 23.67 -3.70 -7.81
CA SER A 5 23.99 -4.35 -6.55
C SER A 5 22.80 -4.35 -5.61
N PHE A 6 22.08 -3.22 -5.52
CA PHE A 6 20.84 -3.14 -4.75
C PHE A 6 19.81 -4.15 -5.23
N THR A 7 19.60 -4.24 -6.56
CA THR A 7 18.66 -5.17 -7.18
C THR A 7 19.00 -6.63 -6.86
N GLU A 8 20.26 -7.02 -6.99
CA GLU A 8 20.70 -8.38 -6.65
C GLU A 8 20.48 -8.70 -5.16
N CYS A 9 20.87 -7.79 -4.27
CA CYS A 9 20.69 -7.97 -2.84
C CYS A 9 19.20 -8.03 -2.45
N ALA A 10 18.38 -7.15 -3.04
CA ALA A 10 16.93 -7.10 -2.82
C ALA A 10 16.22 -8.38 -3.27
N ASN A 11 16.67 -9.00 -4.38
CA ASN A 11 16.10 -10.25 -4.87
C ASN A 11 16.54 -11.47 -4.05
N ARG A 12 17.72 -11.42 -3.42
CA ARG A 12 18.24 -12.52 -2.59
C ARG A 12 17.72 -12.51 -1.17
N THR A 13 17.33 -11.36 -0.62
CA THR A 13 16.80 -11.29 0.74
C THR A 13 15.41 -11.91 0.83
N HIS A 14 15.13 -12.57 1.95
CA HIS A 14 13.82 -13.14 2.29
C HIS A 14 13.23 -12.52 3.55
N SER A 15 13.91 -11.52 4.13
CA SER A 15 13.46 -10.80 5.32
C SER A 15 13.09 -9.37 4.95
N LEU A 16 11.88 -8.96 5.34
CA LEU A 16 11.42 -7.59 5.19
C LEU A 16 12.34 -6.61 5.93
N ARG A 17 12.88 -7.01 7.10
CA ARG A 17 13.82 -6.17 7.86
C ARG A 17 15.10 -5.92 7.09
N ALA A 18 15.73 -6.97 6.60
CA ALA A 18 16.96 -6.85 5.82
C ALA A 18 16.74 -6.07 4.51
N LEU A 19 15.59 -6.27 3.86
CA LEU A 19 15.22 -5.51 2.66
C LEU A 19 15.05 -4.00 2.96
N PHE A 20 14.40 -3.66 4.08
CA PHE A 20 14.20 -2.28 4.49
C PHE A 20 15.49 -1.60 4.93
N ASP A 21 16.34 -2.30 5.69
CA ASP A 21 17.65 -1.79 6.11
C ASP A 21 18.57 -1.55 4.89
N LEU A 22 18.46 -2.38 3.84
CA LEU A 22 19.16 -2.17 2.57
C LEU A 22 18.68 -0.89 1.85
N LEU A 23 17.36 -0.66 1.78
CA LEU A 23 16.79 0.57 1.19
C LEU A 23 17.25 1.81 1.95
N VAL A 24 17.17 1.77 3.29
CA VAL A 24 17.64 2.84 4.17
C VAL A 24 19.12 3.14 3.92
N SER A 25 19.97 2.10 3.84
CA SER A 25 21.41 2.26 3.63
C SER A 25 21.74 2.95 2.30
N CYS A 26 21.02 2.60 1.23
CA CYS A 26 21.20 3.22 -0.09
C CYS A 26 20.69 4.67 -0.11
N ALA A 27 19.49 4.92 0.41
CA ALA A 27 18.95 6.28 0.51
C ALA A 27 19.82 7.21 1.39
N SER A 28 20.41 6.66 2.46
CA SER A 28 21.30 7.42 3.36
C SER A 28 22.58 7.89 2.66
N GLN A 29 23.08 7.16 1.65
CA GLN A 29 24.25 7.58 0.86
C GLN A 29 23.95 8.83 0.02
N GLU A 30 22.67 9.10 -0.26
CA GLU A 30 22.21 10.30 -0.94
C GLU A 30 21.72 11.38 0.03
N GLY A 31 21.88 11.17 1.34
CA GLY A 31 21.48 12.13 2.37
C GLY A 31 20.05 11.98 2.90
N PHE A 32 19.33 10.91 2.51
CA PHE A 32 17.96 10.62 2.96
C PHE A 32 17.96 9.53 4.03
N THR A 33 18.04 9.93 5.29
CA THR A 33 18.13 9.01 6.43
C THR A 33 16.77 8.57 6.97
N GLU A 34 15.73 9.37 6.72
CA GLU A 34 14.37 9.15 7.20
C GLU A 34 13.56 8.50 6.10
N VAL A 35 13.27 7.20 6.24
CA VAL A 35 12.65 6.40 5.17
C VAL A 35 11.41 5.72 5.71
N SER A 36 10.36 5.66 4.90
CA SER A 36 9.17 4.88 5.22
C SER A 36 8.62 4.17 3.99
N TYR A 37 7.95 3.06 4.25
CA TYR A 37 7.15 2.34 3.28
C TYR A 37 5.79 2.02 3.91
N GLY A 38 4.72 2.36 3.20
CA GLY A 38 3.34 2.16 3.64
C GLY A 38 2.46 1.56 2.55
N SER A 39 1.45 0.80 2.95
CA SER A 39 0.44 0.23 2.07
C SER A 39 -0.92 0.88 2.35
N LEU A 40 -1.46 1.59 1.37
CA LEU A 40 -2.57 2.53 1.56
C LEU A 40 -3.95 1.88 1.50
N ASN A 41 -4.08 0.75 0.80
CA ASN A 41 -5.36 0.07 0.60
C ASN A 41 -5.30 -1.45 0.84
N PHE A 42 -4.24 -1.94 1.48
CA PHE A 42 -4.07 -3.36 1.79
C PHE A 42 -4.51 -3.67 3.22
N VAL A 43 -5.32 -4.72 3.38
CA VAL A 43 -6.10 -4.95 4.61
C VAL A 43 -5.23 -5.40 5.78
N GLU A 44 -4.16 -6.17 5.55
CA GLU A 44 -3.19 -6.59 6.58
C GLU A 44 -1.82 -6.85 5.95
N PRO A 45 -0.97 -5.83 5.74
CA PRO A 45 0.35 -6.04 5.16
C PRO A 45 1.28 -6.79 6.12
N LEU A 46 2.15 -7.64 5.57
CA LEU A 46 3.36 -8.06 6.27
C LEU A 46 4.13 -6.79 6.67
N ARG A 47 4.32 -6.56 7.96
CA ARG A 47 4.85 -5.31 8.51
C ARG A 47 5.90 -5.54 9.58
N LEU A 48 6.83 -4.59 9.67
CA LEU A 48 7.82 -4.48 10.74
C LEU A 48 7.40 -3.48 11.81
N ALA A 49 6.57 -2.50 11.44
CA ALA A 49 6.22 -1.41 12.33
C ALA A 49 5.24 -1.88 13.41
N ASP A 50 5.50 -1.50 14.67
CA ASP A 50 4.53 -1.63 15.77
C ASP A 50 3.37 -0.64 15.62
N TYR A 51 3.51 0.33 14.72
CA TYR A 51 2.52 1.35 14.40
C TYR A 51 1.38 0.85 13.50
N PRO A 52 0.16 1.41 13.63
CA PRO A 52 -1.00 0.96 12.87
C PRO A 52 -0.85 1.19 11.34
N PRO A 53 -1.67 0.50 10.52
CA PRO A 53 -1.76 0.77 9.08
C PRO A 53 -2.00 2.26 8.79
N PRO A 54 -1.48 2.82 7.68
CA PRO A 54 -0.91 2.12 6.53
C PRO A 54 0.58 1.71 6.66
N THR A 55 1.23 1.96 7.80
CA THR A 55 2.69 1.79 7.92
C THR A 55 3.12 0.33 7.89
N VAL A 56 4.05 0.03 6.99
CA VAL A 56 4.65 -1.31 6.85
C VAL A 56 6.04 -1.32 7.49
N ALA A 57 6.87 -0.35 7.13
CA ALA A 57 8.21 -0.17 7.70
C ALA A 57 8.51 1.33 7.79
N VAL A 58 9.17 1.76 8.86
CA VAL A 58 9.46 3.17 9.10
C VAL A 58 10.76 3.31 9.87
N LYS A 59 11.55 4.30 9.47
CA LYS A 59 12.70 4.82 10.17
C LYS A 59 12.56 6.35 10.15
N TRP A 60 11.81 6.85 11.12
CA TRP A 60 11.65 8.28 11.43
C TRP A 60 12.09 8.49 12.88
N PRO A 61 12.26 9.74 13.33
CA PRO A 61 12.45 10.04 14.74
C PRO A 61 11.30 9.47 15.58
N ILE A 62 11.63 8.77 16.67
CA ILE A 62 10.64 8.04 17.48
C ILE A 62 9.54 8.97 18.01
N ASP A 63 9.91 10.16 18.47
CA ASP A 63 8.98 11.17 18.98
C ASP A 63 7.99 11.64 17.90
N TRP A 64 8.42 11.66 16.63
CA TRP A 64 7.56 11.98 15.51
C TRP A 64 6.57 10.86 15.23
N CYS A 65 7.03 9.61 15.18
CA CYS A 65 6.14 8.46 15.00
C CYS A 65 5.04 8.46 16.08
N ASP A 66 5.42 8.57 17.35
CA ASP A 66 4.48 8.53 18.47
C ASP A 66 3.44 9.64 18.37
N ARG A 67 3.87 10.86 18.04
CA ARG A 67 2.96 11.99 17.81
C ARG A 67 2.04 11.74 16.62
N TYR A 68 2.58 11.31 15.49
CA TYR A 68 1.86 11.09 14.23
C TYR A 68 0.71 10.09 14.42
N PHE A 69 0.97 8.97 15.11
CA PHE A 69 -0.06 7.96 15.36
C PHE A 69 -1.01 8.35 16.50
N LYS A 70 -0.52 8.95 17.59
CA LYS A 70 -1.37 9.45 18.69
C LYS A 70 -2.39 10.48 18.20
N ARG A 71 -1.99 11.36 17.27
CA ARG A 71 -2.87 12.37 16.66
C ARG A 71 -3.63 11.89 15.43
N LYS A 72 -3.48 10.62 15.04
CA LYS A 72 -4.12 10.01 13.87
C LYS A 72 -3.83 10.74 12.55
N TYR A 73 -2.62 11.27 12.39
CA TYR A 73 -2.24 12.03 11.21
C TYR A 73 -2.34 11.21 9.92
N HIS A 74 -2.16 9.88 9.94
CA HIS A 74 -2.42 9.01 8.79
C HIS A 74 -3.81 9.19 8.13
N THR A 75 -4.82 9.69 8.86
CA THR A 75 -6.16 9.94 8.32
C THR A 75 -6.30 11.26 7.56
N ILE A 76 -5.40 12.21 7.82
CA ILE A 76 -5.39 13.57 7.26
C ILE A 76 -4.10 13.90 6.51
N ASP A 77 -3.10 13.02 6.52
CA ASP A 77 -1.82 13.26 5.89
C ASP A 77 -2.00 13.43 4.36
N PRO A 78 -1.59 14.58 3.80
CA PRO A 78 -1.73 14.83 2.36
C PRO A 78 -0.90 13.87 1.50
N VAL A 79 0.24 13.36 1.99
CA VAL A 79 1.04 12.33 1.30
C VAL A 79 0.19 11.05 1.16
N VAL A 80 -0.46 10.62 2.24
CA VAL A 80 -1.35 9.44 2.24
C VAL A 80 -2.56 9.66 1.33
N ARG A 81 -3.20 10.84 1.40
CA ARG A 81 -4.43 11.13 0.66
C ARG A 81 -4.22 11.36 -0.84
N ARG A 82 -3.07 11.93 -1.23
CA ARG A 82 -2.81 12.33 -2.62
C ARG A 82 -2.01 11.29 -3.40
N THR A 83 -1.21 10.45 -2.76
CA THR A 83 -0.42 9.41 -3.45
C THR A 83 -1.24 8.54 -4.41
N PRO A 84 -2.46 8.05 -4.07
CA PRO A 84 -3.25 7.24 -5.01
C PRO A 84 -3.64 7.96 -6.31
N LEU A 85 -3.55 9.29 -6.34
CA LEU A 85 -3.89 10.14 -7.48
C LEU A 85 -2.66 10.53 -8.32
N LEU A 86 -1.45 10.15 -7.88
CA LEU A 86 -0.19 10.55 -8.49
C LEU A 86 0.52 9.34 -9.10
N SER A 87 1.10 9.50 -10.29
CA SER A 87 1.78 8.42 -11.03
C SER A 87 3.30 8.60 -11.11
N ARG A 88 3.84 9.69 -10.56
CA ARG A 88 5.27 10.03 -10.59
C ARG A 88 5.75 10.40 -9.19
N PRO A 89 7.05 10.21 -8.91
CA PRO A 89 7.65 10.79 -7.72
C PRO A 89 7.36 12.28 -7.60
N TYR A 90 7.14 12.75 -6.38
CA TYR A 90 6.82 14.14 -6.11
C TYR A 90 7.48 14.61 -4.82
N LEU A 91 7.80 15.90 -4.78
CA LEU A 91 8.36 16.56 -3.59
C LEU A 91 7.23 17.04 -2.69
N TRP A 92 7.41 16.99 -1.38
CA TRP A 92 6.39 17.45 -0.44
C TRP A 92 6.14 18.95 -0.52
N ASP A 93 7.19 19.74 -0.78
CA ASP A 93 7.07 21.19 -0.99
C ASP A 93 6.23 21.53 -2.22
N GLN A 94 6.29 20.71 -3.28
CA GLN A 94 5.46 20.87 -4.48
C GLN A 94 4.01 20.46 -4.23
N LEU A 95 3.77 19.49 -3.33
CA LEU A 95 2.42 19.03 -2.99
C LEU A 95 1.56 20.17 -2.43
N GLY A 96 2.13 21.00 -1.55
CA GLY A 96 1.45 22.16 -0.97
C GLY A 96 1.21 23.32 -1.94
N GLN A 97 1.94 23.36 -3.05
CA GLN A 97 1.78 24.35 -4.13
C GLN A 97 0.74 23.90 -5.16
N GLN A 98 0.75 22.61 -5.49
CA GLN A 98 -0.14 22.03 -6.50
C GLN A 98 -1.57 21.81 -5.98
N TYR A 99 -1.72 21.56 -4.67
CA TYR A 99 -3.00 21.30 -4.05
C TYR A 99 -3.33 22.34 -2.99
N GLN A 100 -4.59 22.77 -2.95
CA GLN A 100 -5.10 23.58 -1.84
C GLN A 100 -5.29 22.68 -0.61
N LEU A 101 -4.22 22.54 0.18
CA LEU A 101 -4.24 21.77 1.42
C LEU A 101 -5.11 22.44 2.47
N GLN A 102 -5.90 21.64 3.18
CA GLN A 102 -6.65 22.13 4.35
C GLN A 102 -5.69 22.52 5.48
N PRO A 103 -6.09 23.40 6.41
CA PRO A 103 -5.21 23.85 7.50
C PRO A 103 -4.60 22.71 8.32
N ASP A 104 -5.37 21.66 8.59
CA ASP A 104 -4.87 20.48 9.31
C ASP A 104 -3.94 19.61 8.47
N GLU A 105 -4.16 19.52 7.14
CA GLU A 105 -3.26 18.79 6.23
C GLU A 105 -1.89 19.49 6.15
N ARG A 106 -1.90 20.83 6.11
CA ARG A 106 -0.68 21.65 6.12
C ARG A 106 0.07 21.50 7.44
N ARG A 107 -0.62 21.51 8.58
CA ARG A 107 -0.02 21.29 9.91
C ARG A 107 0.77 19.98 9.97
N VAL A 108 0.30 18.90 9.33
CA VAL A 108 1.04 17.63 9.31
C VAL A 108 2.40 17.79 8.65
N LEU A 109 2.49 18.49 7.52
CA LEU A 109 3.75 18.73 6.82
C LEU A 109 4.67 19.67 7.61
N ASP A 110 4.11 20.72 8.21
CA ASP A 110 4.87 21.68 9.01
C ASP A 110 5.47 21.01 10.26
N GLU A 111 4.66 20.25 11.01
CA GLU A 111 5.16 19.51 12.19
C GLU A 111 6.15 18.40 11.81
N ALA A 112 5.98 17.75 10.64
CA ALA A 112 6.95 16.78 10.14
C ALA A 112 8.31 17.43 9.85
N ARG A 113 8.29 18.62 9.23
CA ARG A 113 9.48 19.43 8.95
C ARG A 113 10.20 19.81 10.24
N GLU A 114 9.48 20.30 11.24
CA GLU A 114 10.04 20.60 12.57
C GLU A 114 10.65 19.38 13.25
N ALA A 115 10.07 18.19 13.02
CA ALA A 115 10.57 16.93 13.55
C ALA A 115 11.76 16.36 12.78
N GLY A 116 12.26 17.03 11.74
CA GLY A 116 13.45 16.61 10.98
C GLY A 116 13.15 15.91 9.66
N LEU A 117 11.89 15.81 9.24
CA LEU A 117 11.51 15.34 7.90
C LEU A 117 11.35 16.55 6.98
N LYS A 118 12.46 17.26 6.69
CA LYS A 118 12.41 18.60 6.10
C LYS A 118 12.20 18.59 4.60
N HIS A 119 13.15 17.97 3.89
CA HIS A 119 13.11 17.85 2.44
C HIS A 119 12.77 16.41 2.09
N GLY A 120 11.50 16.19 1.79
CA GLY A 120 10.98 14.86 1.51
C GLY A 120 10.42 14.71 0.11
N MET A 121 10.52 13.48 -0.38
CA MET A 121 9.87 13.03 -1.60
C MET A 121 9.14 11.71 -1.35
N SER A 122 8.10 11.47 -2.13
CA SER A 122 7.36 10.23 -2.10
C SER A 122 7.22 9.64 -3.50
N VAL A 123 7.27 8.31 -3.56
CA VAL A 123 7.12 7.52 -4.78
C VAL A 123 5.80 6.75 -4.67
N PRO A 124 4.80 7.05 -5.52
CA PRO A 124 3.62 6.21 -5.69
C PRO A 124 4.00 4.86 -6.28
N LEU A 125 3.60 3.77 -5.62
CA LEU A 125 3.93 2.40 -6.01
C LEU A 125 2.64 1.61 -6.19
N PHE A 126 2.42 1.14 -7.42
CA PHE A 126 1.21 0.39 -7.78
C PHE A 126 1.54 -1.08 -8.00
N GLY A 127 0.66 -1.94 -7.50
CA GLY A 127 0.83 -3.39 -7.59
C GLY A 127 -0.42 -4.10 -8.12
N PRO A 128 -0.33 -5.42 -8.32
CA PRO A 128 -1.45 -6.25 -8.72
C PRO A 128 -2.70 -6.04 -7.85
N LEU A 129 -3.88 -6.21 -8.43
CA LEU A 129 -5.17 -6.09 -7.74
C LEU A 129 -5.46 -4.67 -7.20
N GLY A 130 -4.89 -3.66 -7.86
CA GLY A 130 -5.08 -2.26 -7.49
C GLY A 130 -4.41 -1.88 -6.18
N ARG A 131 -3.42 -2.64 -5.71
CA ARG A 131 -2.64 -2.29 -4.51
C ARG A 131 -1.94 -0.95 -4.72
N VAL A 132 -2.05 -0.08 -3.74
CA VAL A 132 -1.36 1.21 -3.70
C VAL A 132 -0.47 1.25 -2.47
N SER A 133 0.80 1.53 -2.69
CA SER A 133 1.81 1.71 -1.65
C SER A 133 2.55 3.03 -1.89
N VAL A 134 3.26 3.47 -0.87
CA VAL A 134 4.08 4.69 -0.94
C VAL A 134 5.42 4.40 -0.28
N ALA A 135 6.50 4.72 -0.98
CA ALA A 135 7.81 4.86 -0.37
C ALA A 135 8.09 6.35 -0.19
N SER A 136 8.55 6.75 0.98
CA SER A 136 8.91 8.14 1.24
C SER A 136 10.32 8.23 1.80
N PHE A 137 11.04 9.25 1.34
CA PHE A 137 12.42 9.53 1.70
C PHE A 137 12.49 10.98 2.14
N ALA A 138 13.06 11.23 3.31
CA ALA A 138 13.24 12.57 3.84
C ALA A 138 14.64 12.72 4.44
N SER A 139 15.08 13.98 4.45
CA SER A 139 16.36 14.36 5.02
C SER A 139 16.17 15.41 6.12
N PRO A 140 16.97 15.33 7.21
CA PRO A 140 17.03 16.37 8.24
C PRO A 140 17.92 17.56 7.85
N SER A 141 18.73 17.42 6.80
CA SER A 141 19.60 18.49 6.29
C SER A 141 18.76 19.66 5.75
N GLU A 142 19.24 20.90 5.88
CA GLU A 142 18.56 22.08 5.33
C GLU A 142 18.89 22.33 3.85
N ASN A 143 20.04 21.82 3.37
CA ASN A 143 20.64 22.21 2.09
C ASN A 143 20.64 21.08 1.05
N ILE A 144 19.70 20.15 1.15
CA ILE A 144 19.58 19.02 0.23
C ILE A 144 18.45 19.27 -0.76
N ASP A 145 18.72 19.05 -2.04
CA ASP A 145 17.72 19.09 -3.10
C ASP A 145 17.41 17.66 -3.58
N PRO A 146 16.23 17.10 -3.23
CA PRO A 146 15.84 15.76 -3.67
C PRO A 146 15.68 15.63 -5.19
N GLN A 147 15.58 16.74 -5.93
CA GLN A 147 15.40 16.73 -7.37
C GLN A 147 16.57 16.04 -8.09
N HIS A 148 17.81 16.17 -7.59
CA HIS A 148 19.00 15.59 -8.21
C HIS A 148 19.05 14.06 -8.15
N CYS A 149 18.41 13.45 -7.15
CA CYS A 149 18.43 12.00 -6.91
C CYS A 149 17.07 11.33 -7.13
N ILE A 150 16.05 12.08 -7.57
CA ILE A 150 14.67 11.60 -7.71
C ILE A 150 14.55 10.31 -8.53
N SER A 151 15.32 10.21 -9.62
CA SER A 151 15.31 9.04 -10.51
C SER A 151 15.90 7.81 -9.83
N HIS A 152 16.95 7.98 -9.03
CA HIS A 152 17.60 6.86 -8.34
C HIS A 152 16.74 6.38 -7.18
N LEU A 153 16.25 7.28 -6.32
CA LEU A 153 15.33 6.93 -5.23
C LEU A 153 14.04 6.29 -5.75
N ASN A 154 13.51 6.74 -6.89
CA ASN A 154 12.40 6.09 -7.57
C ASN A 154 12.72 4.66 -7.99
N ALA A 155 13.89 4.42 -8.59
CA ALA A 155 14.30 3.08 -9.00
C ALA A 155 14.49 2.15 -7.78
N LEU A 156 15.12 2.63 -6.70
CA LEU A 156 15.25 1.90 -5.45
C LEU A 156 13.89 1.56 -4.83
N ALA A 157 12.96 2.51 -4.83
CA ALA A 157 11.60 2.31 -4.32
C ALA A 157 10.83 1.24 -5.11
N TRP A 158 10.89 1.26 -6.44
CA TRP A 158 10.24 0.25 -7.29
C TRP A 158 10.84 -1.13 -7.13
N GLN A 159 12.17 -1.22 -7.03
CA GLN A 159 12.84 -2.49 -6.80
C GLN A 159 12.53 -3.04 -5.39
N PHE A 160 12.51 -2.19 -4.37
CA PHE A 160 12.05 -2.55 -3.02
C PHE A 160 10.60 -3.06 -3.06
N HIS A 161 9.71 -2.34 -3.73
CA HIS A 161 8.28 -2.71 -3.84
C HIS A 161 8.09 -4.10 -4.45
N THR A 162 8.87 -4.41 -5.48
CA THR A 162 8.85 -5.68 -6.18
C THR A 162 9.31 -6.82 -5.26
N ALA A 163 10.48 -6.67 -4.64
CA ALA A 163 11.02 -7.65 -3.69
C ALA A 163 10.10 -7.84 -2.47
N TYR A 164 9.53 -6.76 -1.92
CA TYR A 164 8.53 -6.83 -0.86
C TYR A 164 7.31 -7.65 -1.28
N GLY A 165 6.80 -7.43 -2.50
CA GLY A 165 5.67 -8.19 -3.04
C GLY A 165 5.93 -9.69 -3.14
N GLU A 166 7.17 -10.11 -3.41
CA GLU A 166 7.56 -11.52 -3.39
C GLU A 166 7.64 -12.09 -1.98
N ILE A 167 8.26 -11.37 -1.04
CA ILE A 167 8.35 -11.78 0.37
C ILE A 167 6.95 -11.92 0.97
N ALA A 168 6.09 -10.91 0.77
CA ALA A 168 4.71 -10.92 1.27
C ALA A 168 3.90 -12.08 0.68
N ARG A 169 4.05 -12.36 -0.62
CA ARG A 169 3.36 -13.49 -1.28
C ARG A 169 3.79 -14.84 -0.73
N ARG A 170 5.06 -15.02 -0.38
CA ARG A 170 5.57 -16.26 0.23
C ARG A 170 5.00 -16.44 1.65
N ALA A 171 4.99 -15.37 2.44
CA ALA A 171 4.35 -15.38 3.76
C ALA A 171 2.85 -15.73 3.67
N ASP A 172 2.14 -15.18 2.68
CA ASP A 172 0.74 -15.51 2.40
C ASP A 172 0.56 -16.96 1.89
N ALA A 173 1.55 -17.53 1.19
CA ALA A 173 1.48 -18.90 0.69
C ALA A 173 1.69 -19.94 1.80
N ASP A 174 2.53 -19.63 2.79
CA ASP A 174 2.73 -20.47 3.98
C ASP A 174 1.51 -20.45 4.91
N CYS A 175 0.67 -19.41 4.82
CA CYS A 175 -0.63 -19.41 5.46
C CYS A 175 -1.67 -20.09 4.53
N ASP A 176 -1.99 -21.34 4.83
CA ASP A 176 -2.72 -22.31 3.97
C ASP A 176 -4.22 -21.98 3.72
N LYS A 177 -4.60 -20.70 3.63
CA LYS A 177 -5.99 -20.22 3.50
C LYS A 177 -6.27 -19.57 2.15
N LYS A 178 -5.90 -20.23 1.05
CA LYS A 178 -6.48 -19.85 -0.26
C LYS A 178 -7.97 -20.21 -0.24
N VAL A 179 -8.82 -19.20 -0.13
CA VAL A 179 -10.27 -19.39 -0.24
C VAL A 179 -10.61 -19.84 -1.66
N ALA A 180 -10.88 -21.12 -1.85
CA ALA A 180 -11.27 -21.68 -3.12
C ALA A 180 -12.80 -21.56 -3.32
N LEU A 181 -13.19 -20.74 -4.30
CA LEU A 181 -14.56 -20.69 -4.80
C LEU A 181 -14.73 -21.74 -5.91
N SER A 182 -15.87 -22.42 -5.91
CA SER A 182 -16.29 -23.27 -7.02
C SER A 182 -16.60 -22.42 -8.26
N GLN A 183 -16.56 -23.02 -9.44
CA GLN A 183 -16.88 -22.32 -10.69
C GLN A 183 -18.25 -21.60 -10.64
N ARG A 184 -19.28 -22.23 -10.05
CA ARG A 184 -20.61 -21.64 -9.91
C ARG A 184 -20.65 -20.49 -8.90
N GLU A 185 -19.95 -20.63 -7.78
CA GLU A 185 -19.77 -19.55 -6.82
C GLU A 185 -19.09 -18.34 -7.46
N THR A 186 -17.98 -18.56 -8.17
CA THR A 186 -17.24 -17.54 -8.93
C THR A 186 -18.13 -16.85 -9.96
N SER A 187 -18.87 -17.60 -10.78
CA SER A 187 -19.79 -17.02 -11.76
C SER A 187 -20.87 -16.16 -11.11
N CYS A 188 -21.47 -16.64 -10.00
CA CYS A 188 -22.49 -15.87 -9.30
C CYS A 188 -21.91 -14.57 -8.72
N ILE A 189 -20.78 -14.65 -7.99
CA ILE A 189 -20.20 -13.48 -7.33
C ILE A 189 -19.63 -12.46 -8.33
N ARG A 190 -19.14 -12.92 -9.50
CA ARG A 190 -18.71 -12.04 -10.59
C ARG A 190 -19.86 -11.15 -11.06
N TRP A 191 -21.05 -11.72 -11.29
CA TRP A 191 -22.21 -10.92 -11.66
C TRP A 191 -22.73 -10.03 -10.53
N VAL A 192 -22.52 -10.40 -9.26
CA VAL A 192 -22.76 -9.47 -8.14
C VAL A 192 -21.82 -8.27 -8.22
N ALA A 193 -20.55 -8.47 -8.56
CA ALA A 193 -19.58 -7.38 -8.73
C ALA A 193 -19.97 -6.44 -9.90
N GLU A 194 -20.60 -6.98 -10.95
CA GLU A 194 -21.19 -6.24 -12.06
C GLU A 194 -22.56 -5.60 -11.74
N GLY A 195 -23.01 -5.68 -10.49
CA GLY A 195 -24.25 -5.02 -10.02
C GLY A 195 -25.55 -5.76 -10.36
N LYS A 196 -25.50 -7.05 -10.73
CA LYS A 196 -26.70 -7.83 -11.07
C LYS A 196 -27.46 -8.34 -9.84
N SER A 197 -28.78 -8.28 -9.93
CA SER A 197 -29.71 -8.90 -8.98
C SER A 197 -29.70 -10.44 -9.09
N SER A 198 -30.14 -11.14 -8.05
CA SER A 198 -30.17 -12.62 -8.08
C SER A 198 -31.07 -13.16 -9.21
N TRP A 199 -32.15 -12.46 -9.53
CA TRP A 199 -33.03 -12.80 -10.65
C TRP A 199 -32.31 -12.66 -11.99
N GLU A 200 -31.65 -11.53 -12.26
CA GLU A 200 -30.86 -11.33 -13.50
C GLU A 200 -29.74 -12.37 -13.63
N ILE A 201 -29.06 -12.68 -12.52
CA ILE A 201 -28.01 -13.71 -12.51
C ILE A 201 -28.59 -15.08 -12.85
N GLY A 202 -29.78 -15.41 -12.32
CA GLY A 202 -30.48 -16.65 -12.63
C GLY A 202 -30.80 -16.76 -14.12
N MET A 203 -31.25 -15.66 -14.73
CA MET A 203 -31.48 -15.57 -16.17
C MET A 203 -30.19 -15.76 -16.98
N ILE A 204 -29.10 -15.11 -16.58
CA ILE A 204 -27.80 -15.18 -17.28
C ILE A 204 -27.19 -16.59 -17.19
N LEU A 205 -27.24 -17.20 -16.00
CA LEU A 205 -26.61 -18.50 -15.73
C LEU A 205 -27.53 -19.71 -15.94
N GLN A 206 -28.79 -19.46 -16.35
CA GLN A 206 -29.85 -20.44 -16.54
C GLN A 206 -30.08 -21.33 -15.31
N ILE A 207 -30.19 -20.70 -14.14
CA ILE A 207 -30.47 -21.35 -12.85
C ILE A 207 -31.53 -20.56 -12.08
N SER A 208 -32.18 -21.19 -11.09
CA SER A 208 -33.17 -20.48 -10.28
C SER A 208 -32.53 -19.38 -9.43
N GLU A 209 -33.29 -18.32 -9.13
CA GLU A 209 -32.87 -17.26 -8.20
C GLU A 209 -32.46 -17.82 -6.82
N ASN A 210 -33.17 -18.85 -6.35
CA ASN A 210 -32.84 -19.54 -5.10
C ASN A 210 -31.45 -20.22 -5.16
N THR A 211 -31.11 -20.82 -6.31
CA THR A 211 -29.78 -21.41 -6.55
C THR A 211 -28.68 -20.35 -6.55
N VAL A 212 -28.94 -19.18 -7.15
CA VAL A 212 -28.01 -18.04 -7.08
C VAL A 212 -27.79 -17.61 -5.63
N ASN A 213 -28.87 -17.40 -4.88
CA ASN A 213 -28.80 -17.00 -3.48
C ASN A 213 -28.05 -18.03 -2.61
N PHE A 214 -28.21 -19.32 -2.90
CA PHE A 214 -27.45 -20.40 -2.26
C PHE A 214 -25.94 -20.26 -2.51
N HIS A 215 -25.51 -20.07 -3.76
CA HIS A 215 -24.09 -19.89 -4.09
C HIS A 215 -23.52 -18.61 -3.45
N ILE A 216 -24.24 -17.49 -3.49
CA ILE A 216 -23.79 -16.23 -2.86
C ILE A 216 -23.61 -16.40 -1.36
N LYS A 217 -24.53 -17.09 -0.66
CA LYS A 217 -24.39 -17.38 0.78
C LYS A 217 -23.14 -18.23 1.07
N ASN A 218 -22.82 -19.21 0.22
CA ASN A 218 -21.59 -19.99 0.38
C ASN A 218 -20.34 -19.13 0.17
N VAL A 219 -20.33 -18.23 -0.82
CA VAL A 219 -19.23 -17.27 -1.02
C VAL A 219 -19.06 -16.38 0.20
N MET A 220 -20.15 -15.81 0.72
CA MET A 220 -20.13 -14.98 1.92
C MET A 220 -19.50 -15.72 3.11
N ARG A 221 -19.92 -16.97 3.35
CA ARG A 221 -19.34 -17.81 4.42
C ARG A 221 -17.85 -18.07 4.19
N LYS A 222 -17.45 -18.44 2.97
CA LYS A 222 -16.07 -18.75 2.61
C LYS A 222 -15.14 -17.54 2.75
N LEU A 223 -15.64 -16.35 2.44
CA LEU A 223 -14.89 -15.10 2.53
C LEU A 223 -15.04 -14.39 3.88
N GLY A 224 -15.86 -14.87 4.81
CA GLY A 224 -16.15 -14.17 6.07
C GLY A 224 -16.88 -12.84 5.87
N ALA A 225 -17.63 -12.69 4.78
CA ALA A 225 -18.35 -11.46 4.46
C ALA A 225 -19.77 -11.45 5.07
N THR A 226 -20.21 -10.29 5.55
CA THR A 226 -21.55 -10.11 6.17
C THR A 226 -22.60 -9.69 5.16
N SER A 227 -22.20 -9.25 3.96
CA SER A 227 -23.11 -8.91 2.86
C SER A 227 -22.58 -9.39 1.51
N ARG A 228 -23.47 -9.54 0.52
CA ARG A 228 -23.08 -9.92 -0.86
C ARG A 228 -22.18 -8.88 -1.53
N ILE A 229 -22.35 -7.59 -1.20
CA ILE A 229 -21.53 -6.51 -1.73
C ILE A 229 -20.13 -6.60 -1.13
N GLN A 230 -20.03 -6.80 0.19
CA GLN A 230 -18.74 -7.05 0.83
C GLN A 230 -18.06 -8.30 0.25
N ALA A 231 -18.82 -9.40 0.05
CA ALA A 231 -18.30 -10.61 -0.59
C ALA A 231 -17.75 -10.35 -2.00
N ALA A 232 -18.44 -9.55 -2.81
CA ALA A 232 -17.99 -9.19 -4.15
C ALA A 232 -16.70 -8.36 -4.10
N ILE A 233 -16.64 -7.34 -3.23
CA ILE A 233 -15.43 -6.52 -3.02
C ILE A 233 -14.25 -7.39 -2.55
N MET A 234 -14.48 -8.30 -1.61
CA MET A 234 -13.45 -9.22 -1.12
C MET A 234 -12.99 -10.18 -2.22
N ALA A 235 -13.91 -10.69 -3.03
CA ALA A 235 -13.59 -11.58 -4.13
C ALA A 235 -12.70 -10.90 -5.19
N VAL A 236 -12.97 -9.63 -5.52
CA VAL A 236 -12.09 -8.81 -6.38
C VAL A 236 -10.71 -8.64 -5.74
N ARG A 237 -10.65 -8.22 -4.47
CA ARG A 237 -9.40 -7.94 -3.75
C ARG A 237 -8.50 -9.16 -3.56
N LEU A 238 -9.10 -10.34 -3.41
CA LEU A 238 -8.39 -11.62 -3.25
C LEU A 238 -8.09 -12.30 -4.59
N ASN A 239 -8.52 -11.72 -5.72
CA ASN A 239 -8.38 -12.29 -7.06
C ASN A 239 -8.99 -13.69 -7.19
N VAL A 240 -10.21 -13.88 -6.67
CA VAL A 240 -10.95 -15.15 -6.73
C VAL A 240 -12.19 -15.08 -7.63
N LEU A 241 -12.28 -14.04 -8.48
CA LEU A 241 -13.33 -13.83 -9.47
C LEU A 241 -13.05 -14.44 -10.84
#